data_AF-A0A5E5BF33-F1
#
_entry.id   AF-A0A5E5BF33-F1
#
_cell.length_a   1.000
_cell.length_b   1.000
_cell.length_c   1.000
_cell.angle_alpha   90.00
_cell.angle_beta   90.00
_cell.angle_gamma   90.00
#
_symmetry.space_group_name_H-M   'P 1'
#
loop_
_entity.id
_entity.type
_entity.pdbx_description
1 polymer ?
#
loop_
_entity_poly.entity_id
_entity_poly.type
_entity_poly.pdbx_seq_one_letter_code
_entity_poly.pdbx_strand_id
1 'polypeptide(L)'
;MSTTKTQEVPGHAGTSLSARADALEHQMIEELDSKIVRSVLFTSGDRDPTSPIMPPPGGKPDPRHFLMGDDPRLQKMPERPTLLDFFRHRFAPANHLLQSATHALKAGHDEKTILACLLHDISVSGFIRADHGYWGAQLIAPYVDEEVSWAIRYHQALRFFPDASVGYDYPEAYIRYFGADYAPEPYVTADWEYARNHKWYMTSRLITLNDIYSFDPNAQVSWDPFIDIIGRHFKQPKEGLGFDGSPSAHMWRTIIWPTKFL
;
A
#
# COMPACT_ATOMS: atom_id res chain seq x y z
N MET A 1 -1.47 1.69 65.59
CA MET A 1 -2.70 1.02 65.12
C MET A 1 -3.15 1.71 63.84
N SER A 2 -3.48 0.91 62.85
CA SER A 2 -3.59 1.26 61.43
C SER A 2 -4.80 2.15 61.13
N THR A 3 -4.61 3.17 60.29
CA THR A 3 -5.68 3.79 59.51
C THR A 3 -5.36 3.63 58.03
N THR A 4 -5.92 2.58 57.44
CA THR A 4 -5.97 2.34 56.01
C THR A 4 -7.20 3.05 55.46
N LYS A 5 -7.03 4.02 54.56
CA LYS A 5 -8.08 4.40 53.60
C LYS A 5 -7.46 4.50 52.20
N THR A 6 -7.83 3.48 51.43
CA THR A 6 -7.79 3.29 49.98
C THR A 6 -7.67 4.57 49.14
N GLN A 7 -6.63 4.62 48.32
CA GLN A 7 -6.59 5.43 47.10
C GLN A 7 -7.47 4.75 46.04
N GLU A 8 -8.50 5.45 45.57
CA GLU A 8 -9.21 5.09 44.35
C GLU A 8 -8.39 5.53 43.14
N VAL A 9 -8.18 4.59 42.22
CA VAL A 9 -7.58 4.83 40.89
C VAL A 9 -8.70 5.25 39.94
N PRO A 10 -8.63 6.39 39.22
CA PRO A 10 -9.63 6.70 38.21
C PRO A 10 -9.42 5.81 36.98
N GLY A 11 -10.45 5.03 36.67
CA GLY A 11 -10.50 4.12 35.53
C GLY A 11 -10.48 4.86 34.19
N HIS A 12 -9.89 4.18 33.19
CA HIS A 12 -9.95 4.51 31.78
C HIS A 12 -11.40 4.72 31.31
N ALA A 13 -11.72 5.94 30.87
CA ALA A 13 -12.97 6.22 30.16
C ALA A 13 -12.86 5.71 28.72
N GLY A 14 -13.41 4.52 28.47
CA GLY A 14 -13.81 4.12 27.12
C GLY A 14 -14.99 4.99 26.66
N THR A 15 -14.92 5.47 25.43
CA THR A 15 -15.98 6.27 24.79
C THR A 15 -17.34 5.54 24.85
N SER A 16 -18.38 6.25 25.30
CA SER A 16 -19.72 5.69 25.51
C SER A 16 -20.40 5.33 24.18
N LEU A 17 -21.34 4.38 24.21
CA LEU A 17 -22.15 3.99 23.05
C LEU A 17 -22.91 5.18 22.42
N SER A 18 -23.31 6.16 23.24
CA SER A 18 -23.95 7.41 22.79
C SER A 18 -23.02 8.25 21.93
N ALA A 19 -21.78 8.48 22.37
CA ALA A 19 -20.81 9.26 21.61
C ALA A 19 -20.45 8.61 20.26
N ARG A 20 -20.54 7.27 20.20
CA ARG A 20 -20.34 6.51 18.96
C ARG A 20 -21.54 6.61 18.02
N ALA A 21 -22.77 6.67 18.55
CA ALA A 21 -23.99 6.90 17.79
C ALA A 21 -24.03 8.33 17.22
N ASP A 22 -23.70 9.33 18.05
CA ASP A 22 -23.64 10.75 17.63
C ASP A 22 -22.61 10.97 16.51
N ALA A 23 -21.44 10.31 16.60
CA ALA A 23 -20.41 10.37 15.55
C ALA A 23 -20.85 9.68 14.25
N LEU A 24 -21.58 8.56 14.34
CA LEU A 24 -22.15 7.87 13.18
C LEU A 24 -23.24 8.72 12.51
N GLU A 25 -24.14 9.32 13.29
CA GLU A 25 -25.16 10.23 12.77
C GLU A 25 -24.55 11.44 12.08
N HIS A 26 -23.50 12.03 12.67
CA HIS A 26 -22.78 13.15 12.06
C HIS A 26 -22.11 12.75 10.75
N GLN A 27 -21.44 11.59 10.68
CA GLN A 27 -20.86 11.07 9.44
C GLN A 27 -21.92 10.80 8.37
N MET A 28 -23.08 10.25 8.74
CA MET A 28 -24.19 10.03 7.81
C MET A 28 -24.78 11.35 7.28
N ILE A 29 -24.78 12.41 8.09
CA ILE A 29 -25.18 13.76 7.67
C ILE A 29 -24.14 14.37 6.72
N GLU A 30 -22.85 14.24 6.99
CA GLU A 30 -21.80 14.75 6.10
C GLU A 30 -21.76 14.03 4.73
N GLU A 31 -22.04 12.71 4.72
CA GLU A 31 -22.26 11.93 3.49
C GLU A 31 -23.51 12.40 2.72
N LEU A 32 -24.53 12.85 3.45
CA LEU A 32 -25.71 13.49 2.86
C LEU A 32 -25.41 14.90 2.34
N ASP A 33 -24.37 15.59 2.80
CA ASP A 33 -24.06 16.98 2.39
C ASP A 33 -23.00 17.07 1.28
N SER A 34 -22.25 15.99 1.02
CA SER A 34 -21.14 15.97 0.06
C SER A 34 -21.41 15.08 -1.16
N LYS A 35 -21.09 15.60 -2.35
CA LYS A 35 -21.14 14.85 -3.60
C LYS A 35 -19.80 14.18 -3.89
N ILE A 36 -19.79 12.86 -3.77
CA ILE A 36 -18.61 12.03 -4.04
C ILE A 36 -18.59 11.64 -5.52
N VAL A 37 -17.48 11.92 -6.18
CA VAL A 37 -17.21 11.44 -7.55
C VAL A 37 -15.97 10.57 -7.48
N ARG A 38 -16.11 9.34 -7.95
CA ARG A 38 -15.01 8.39 -8.05
C ARG A 38 -14.27 8.62 -9.35
N SER A 39 -12.96 8.39 -9.37
CA SER A 39 -12.19 8.48 -10.62
C SER A 39 -12.69 7.46 -11.64
N VAL A 40 -12.50 7.75 -12.93
CA VAL A 40 -12.92 6.85 -14.01
C VAL A 40 -12.29 5.46 -13.83
N LEU A 41 -10.98 5.42 -13.57
CA LEU A 41 -10.22 4.19 -13.32
C LEU A 41 -10.78 3.38 -12.15
N PHE A 42 -11.26 4.04 -11.08
CA PHE A 42 -11.86 3.37 -9.93
C PHE A 42 -13.10 2.55 -10.32
N THR A 43 -13.88 3.04 -11.29
CA THR A 43 -15.17 2.43 -11.67
C THR A 43 -15.11 1.61 -12.95
N SER A 44 -14.02 1.67 -13.71
CA SER A 44 -13.94 1.08 -15.06
C SER A 44 -13.89 -0.45 -15.07
N GLY A 45 -13.64 -1.10 -13.93
CA GLY A 45 -13.76 -2.56 -13.80
C GLY A 45 -15.21 -3.03 -13.71
N ASP A 46 -16.13 -2.16 -13.26
CA ASP A 46 -17.55 -2.47 -13.08
C ASP A 46 -18.43 -1.88 -14.20
N ARG A 47 -17.92 -0.88 -14.92
CA ARG A 47 -18.69 -0.06 -15.88
C ARG A 47 -17.83 0.30 -17.09
N ASP A 48 -18.44 0.29 -18.26
CA ASP A 48 -17.80 0.78 -19.48
C ASP A 48 -17.49 2.29 -19.33
N PRO A 49 -16.21 2.70 -19.37
CA PRO A 49 -15.82 4.10 -19.18
C PRO A 49 -16.29 5.03 -20.32
N THR A 50 -16.73 4.49 -21.44
CA THR A 50 -17.28 5.26 -22.57
C THR A 50 -18.78 5.52 -22.44
N SER A 51 -19.46 4.85 -21.50
CA SER A 51 -20.88 5.06 -21.26
C SER A 51 -21.14 6.46 -20.69
N PRO A 52 -22.10 7.22 -21.24
CA PRO A 52 -22.39 8.56 -20.75
C PRO A 52 -22.91 8.50 -19.31
N ILE A 53 -22.33 9.31 -18.43
CA ILE A 53 -22.88 9.54 -17.09
C ILE A 53 -24.09 10.46 -17.24
N MET A 54 -25.26 9.88 -17.48
CA MET A 54 -26.51 10.64 -17.56
C MET A 54 -26.93 11.10 -16.16
N PRO A 55 -27.16 12.41 -15.94
CA PRO A 55 -27.90 12.84 -14.76
C PRO A 55 -29.32 12.23 -14.80
N PRO A 56 -29.93 11.90 -13.66
CA PRO A 56 -31.30 11.39 -13.62
C PRO A 56 -32.25 12.34 -14.36
N PRO A 57 -33.07 11.86 -15.31
CA PRO A 57 -34.05 12.71 -16.00
C PRO A 57 -35.02 13.35 -14.99
N GLY A 58 -35.15 14.68 -15.02
CA GLY A 58 -36.08 15.42 -14.15
C GLY A 58 -35.62 15.63 -12.70
N GLY A 59 -34.36 15.33 -12.38
CA GLY A 59 -33.80 15.59 -11.05
C GLY A 59 -33.74 17.09 -10.73
N LYS A 60 -34.22 17.49 -9.55
CA LYS A 60 -33.93 18.83 -9.00
C LYS A 60 -32.40 19.01 -8.89
N PRO A 61 -31.88 20.24 -8.99
CA PRO A 61 -30.46 20.50 -8.77
C PRO A 61 -30.03 19.90 -7.44
N ASP A 62 -28.99 19.06 -7.45
CA ASP A 62 -28.39 18.51 -6.24
C ASP A 62 -27.73 19.67 -5.48
N PRO A 63 -28.20 20.06 -4.29
CA PRO A 63 -27.71 21.23 -3.57
C PRO A 63 -26.32 21.00 -2.92
N ARG A 64 -25.80 19.77 -2.97
CA ARG A 64 -24.55 19.36 -2.33
C ARG A 64 -23.33 19.83 -3.10
N HIS A 65 -22.26 20.11 -2.38
CA HIS A 65 -20.97 20.47 -2.96
C HIS A 65 -20.14 19.22 -3.25
N PHE A 66 -19.30 19.26 -4.29
CA PHE A 66 -18.34 18.20 -4.54
C PHE A 66 -17.30 18.13 -3.41
N LEU A 67 -16.88 16.91 -3.05
CA LEU A 67 -15.84 16.71 -2.05
C LEU A 67 -14.48 17.22 -2.56
N MET A 68 -13.92 18.24 -1.90
CA MET A 68 -12.65 18.88 -2.28
C MET A 68 -11.52 18.69 -1.23
N GLY A 69 -11.73 17.81 -0.24
CA GLY A 69 -10.82 17.62 0.88
C GLY A 69 -10.82 16.19 1.43
N ASP A 70 -10.61 16.07 2.75
CA ASP A 70 -10.65 14.79 3.46
C ASP A 70 -12.01 14.11 3.30
N ASP A 71 -12.00 12.82 2.98
CA ASP A 71 -13.21 11.99 2.98
C ASP A 71 -13.49 11.55 4.43
N PRO A 72 -14.62 11.96 5.04
CA PRO A 72 -14.90 11.69 6.46
C PRO A 72 -15.07 10.20 6.79
N ARG A 73 -15.20 9.36 5.77
CA ARG A 73 -15.28 7.89 5.88
C ARG A 73 -13.91 7.24 6.08
N LEU A 74 -12.84 7.95 5.73
CA LEU A 74 -11.47 7.49 5.87
C LEU A 74 -10.88 8.01 7.18
N GLN A 75 -9.97 7.24 7.77
CA GLN A 75 -9.16 7.77 8.87
C GLN A 75 -8.35 8.97 8.37
N LYS A 76 -8.38 10.05 9.16
CA LYS A 76 -7.66 11.28 8.85
C LYS A 76 -6.16 11.02 8.86
N MET A 77 -5.48 11.50 7.82
CA MET A 77 -4.02 11.45 7.75
C MET A 77 -3.40 12.56 8.61
N PRO A 78 -2.22 12.36 9.21
CA PRO A 78 -1.46 13.44 9.84
C PRO A 78 -1.14 14.57 8.86
N GLU A 79 -0.88 15.79 9.36
CA GLU A 79 -0.52 16.94 8.51
C GLU A 79 0.77 16.71 7.70
N ARG A 80 1.68 15.88 8.22
CA ARG A 80 2.95 15.51 7.58
C ARG A 80 3.08 13.98 7.55
N PRO A 81 2.37 13.30 6.64
CA PRO A 81 2.32 11.85 6.61
C PRO A 81 3.70 11.21 6.44
N THR A 82 4.01 10.23 7.29
CA THR A 82 5.16 9.35 7.13
C THR A 82 4.80 8.07 6.37
N LEU A 83 5.80 7.30 5.93
CA LEU A 83 5.57 5.98 5.34
C LEU A 83 4.78 5.06 6.29
N LEU A 84 5.10 5.07 7.59
CA LEU A 84 4.39 4.27 8.60
C LEU A 84 2.93 4.71 8.78
N ASP A 85 2.64 6.01 8.64
CA ASP A 85 1.25 6.51 8.66
C ASP A 85 0.44 5.97 7.48
N PHE A 86 1.03 5.87 6.29
CA PHE A 86 0.36 5.23 5.15
C PHE A 86 0.07 3.76 5.42
N PHE A 87 1.02 3.01 6.00
CA PHE A 87 0.76 1.63 6.39
C PHE A 87 -0.36 1.49 7.42
N ARG A 88 -0.43 2.42 8.38
CA ARG A 88 -1.46 2.43 9.41
C ARG A 88 -2.84 2.80 8.87
N HIS A 89 -2.92 3.80 7.99
CA HIS A 89 -4.17 4.46 7.62
C HIS A 89 -4.71 4.08 6.24
N ARG A 90 -3.87 3.48 5.37
CA ARG A 90 -4.22 3.20 3.96
C ARG A 90 -3.81 1.82 3.48
N PHE A 91 -2.72 1.23 3.98
CA PHE A 91 -2.17 -0.04 3.47
C PHE A 91 -2.32 -1.24 4.42
N ALA A 92 -3.23 -1.17 5.39
CA ALA A 92 -3.50 -2.29 6.28
C ALA A 92 -4.52 -3.28 5.66
N PRO A 93 -4.37 -4.60 5.89
CA PRO A 93 -3.29 -5.26 6.63
C PRO A 93 -1.99 -5.37 5.82
N ALA A 94 -0.84 -5.16 6.47
CA ALA A 94 0.49 -5.22 5.83
C ALA A 94 1.24 -6.54 6.12
N ASN A 95 0.54 -7.59 6.57
CA ASN A 95 1.16 -8.83 7.06
C ASN A 95 2.08 -9.48 6.02
N HIS A 96 1.67 -9.51 4.76
CA HIS A 96 2.45 -10.10 3.68
C HIS A 96 3.82 -9.41 3.52
N LEU A 97 3.82 -8.08 3.43
CA LEU A 97 5.03 -7.27 3.30
C LEU A 97 5.96 -7.43 4.51
N LEU A 98 5.39 -7.45 5.71
CA LEU A 98 6.16 -7.66 6.94
C LEU A 98 6.75 -9.08 7.02
N GLN A 99 6.04 -10.11 6.57
CA GLN A 99 6.58 -11.47 6.48
C GLN A 99 7.76 -11.53 5.52
N SER A 100 7.63 -10.94 4.33
CA SER A 100 8.70 -10.93 3.32
C SER A 100 9.96 -10.24 3.84
N ALA A 101 9.80 -9.05 4.45
CA ALA A 101 10.91 -8.35 5.10
C ALA A 101 11.50 -9.13 6.29
N THR A 102 10.67 -9.85 7.06
CA THR A 102 11.12 -10.67 8.19
C THR A 102 11.95 -11.86 7.73
N HIS A 103 11.56 -12.52 6.64
CA HIS A 103 12.33 -13.61 6.04
C HIS A 103 13.69 -13.09 5.55
N ALA A 104 13.70 -11.95 4.86
CA ALA A 104 14.94 -11.33 4.38
C ALA A 104 15.88 -10.95 5.54
N LEU A 105 15.32 -10.39 6.62
CA LEU A 105 16.06 -10.05 7.83
C LEU A 105 16.66 -11.29 8.49
N LYS A 106 15.88 -12.36 8.65
CA LYS A 106 16.34 -13.62 9.26
C LYS A 106 17.39 -14.34 8.41
N ALA A 107 17.31 -14.19 7.09
CA ALA A 107 18.30 -14.70 6.15
C ALA A 107 19.62 -13.89 6.14
N GLY A 108 19.67 -12.76 6.87
CA GLY A 108 20.88 -11.93 6.97
C GLY A 108 21.18 -11.12 5.71
N HIS A 109 20.15 -10.80 4.91
CA HIS A 109 20.32 -9.91 3.76
C HIS A 109 20.63 -8.47 4.20
N ASP A 110 21.21 -7.68 3.30
CA ASP A 110 21.49 -6.28 3.55
C ASP A 110 20.20 -5.44 3.72
N GLU A 111 20.34 -4.28 4.36
CA GLU A 111 19.20 -3.42 4.68
C GLU A 111 18.44 -2.90 3.44
N LYS A 112 19.10 -2.72 2.28
CA LYS A 112 18.40 -2.34 1.05
C LYS A 112 17.51 -3.46 0.57
N THR A 113 18.00 -4.70 0.58
CA THR A 113 17.21 -5.89 0.25
C THR A 113 16.03 -6.07 1.20
N ILE A 114 16.24 -5.88 2.51
CA ILE A 114 15.17 -5.94 3.51
C ILE A 114 14.11 -4.86 3.24
N LEU A 115 14.52 -3.61 2.99
CA LEU A 115 13.60 -2.53 2.63
C LEU A 115 12.86 -2.83 1.32
N ALA A 116 13.54 -3.38 0.32
CA ALA A 116 12.92 -3.74 -0.94
C ALA A 116 11.83 -4.81 -0.75
N CYS A 117 12.08 -5.83 0.08
CA CYS A 117 11.07 -6.83 0.45
C CYS A 117 9.89 -6.21 1.21
N LEU A 118 10.15 -5.22 2.08
CA LEU A 118 9.09 -4.53 2.81
C LEU A 118 8.16 -3.69 1.91
N LEU A 119 8.66 -3.20 0.77
CA LEU A 119 7.95 -2.25 -0.09
C LEU A 119 7.54 -2.82 -1.45
N HIS A 120 7.93 -4.05 -1.81
CA HIS A 120 7.76 -4.57 -3.16
C HIS A 120 6.32 -4.53 -3.70
N ASP A 121 5.36 -4.86 -2.84
CA ASP A 121 3.93 -4.90 -3.15
C ASP A 121 3.16 -3.68 -2.59
N ILE A 122 3.85 -2.56 -2.31
CA ILE A 122 3.20 -1.34 -1.78
C ILE A 122 2.05 -0.83 -2.66
N SER A 123 2.18 -0.99 -3.98
CA SER A 123 1.12 -0.61 -4.93
C SER A 123 -0.08 -1.56 -4.86
N VAL A 124 0.14 -2.84 -4.58
CA VAL A 124 -0.93 -3.82 -4.35
C VAL A 124 -1.72 -3.47 -3.08
N SER A 125 -1.02 -3.01 -2.04
CA SER A 125 -1.61 -2.73 -0.73
C SER A 125 -2.48 -1.46 -0.69
N GLY A 126 -2.27 -0.49 -1.56
CA GLY A 126 -3.17 0.68 -1.59
C GLY A 126 -3.02 1.66 -2.72
N PHE A 127 -2.57 1.21 -3.90
CA PHE A 127 -2.61 2.02 -5.10
C PHE A 127 -3.17 1.23 -6.31
N ILE A 128 -2.34 0.85 -7.29
CA ILE A 128 -2.78 0.14 -8.49
C ILE A 128 -2.14 -1.25 -8.53
N ARG A 129 -2.99 -2.29 -8.64
CA ARG A 129 -2.56 -3.69 -8.64
C ARG A 129 -2.02 -4.17 -10.00
N ALA A 130 -2.64 -3.77 -11.10
CA ALA A 130 -2.13 -4.14 -12.42
C ALA A 130 -0.78 -3.45 -12.63
N ASP A 131 0.24 -4.22 -13.02
CA ASP A 131 1.62 -3.72 -13.13
C ASP A 131 2.17 -3.11 -11.83
N HIS A 132 1.90 -3.76 -10.70
CA HIS A 132 2.21 -3.26 -9.37
C HIS A 132 3.70 -2.97 -9.14
N GLY A 133 4.62 -3.73 -9.74
CA GLY A 133 6.05 -3.49 -9.63
C GLY A 133 6.43 -2.13 -10.21
N TYR A 134 5.85 -1.76 -11.36
CA TYR A 134 6.09 -0.47 -12.01
C TYR A 134 5.53 0.69 -11.19
N TRP A 135 4.27 0.57 -10.75
CA TRP A 135 3.63 1.60 -9.93
C TRP A 135 4.31 1.76 -8.58
N GLY A 136 4.66 0.66 -7.92
CA GLY A 136 5.37 0.66 -6.64
C GLY A 136 6.74 1.31 -6.76
N ALA A 137 7.51 0.93 -7.78
CA ALA A 137 8.81 1.53 -8.07
C ALA A 137 8.70 3.04 -8.32
N GLN A 138 7.74 3.48 -9.14
CA GLN A 138 7.51 4.91 -9.39
C GLN A 138 7.11 5.69 -8.14
N LEU A 139 6.25 5.09 -7.29
CA LEU A 139 5.76 5.69 -6.06
C LEU A 139 6.91 5.99 -5.07
N ILE A 140 7.86 5.06 -4.93
CA ILE A 140 8.91 5.18 -3.93
C ILE A 140 10.24 5.73 -4.46
N ALA A 141 10.47 5.73 -5.77
CA ALA A 141 11.77 6.10 -6.37
C ALA A 141 12.37 7.42 -5.85
N PRO A 142 11.61 8.50 -5.56
CA PRO A 142 12.18 9.73 -5.02
C PRO A 142 12.76 9.62 -3.61
N TYR A 143 12.43 8.54 -2.88
CA TYR A 143 12.68 8.41 -1.45
C TYR A 143 13.64 7.29 -1.09
N VAL A 144 14.03 6.43 -2.04
CA VAL A 144 14.92 5.29 -1.78
C VAL A 144 16.11 5.30 -2.72
N ASP A 145 17.09 4.44 -2.45
CA ASP A 145 18.19 4.18 -3.37
C ASP A 145 17.65 3.61 -4.71
N GLU A 146 18.30 3.98 -5.82
CA GLU A 146 17.88 3.56 -7.17
C GLU A 146 17.76 2.03 -7.27
N GLU A 147 18.67 1.30 -6.64
CA GLU A 147 18.67 -0.17 -6.57
C GLU A 147 17.38 -0.74 -5.98
N VAL A 148 16.86 -0.12 -4.90
CA VAL A 148 15.61 -0.56 -4.25
C VAL A 148 14.44 -0.37 -5.20
N SER A 149 14.34 0.82 -5.80
CA SER A 149 13.26 1.11 -6.76
C SER A 149 13.33 0.21 -8.00
N TRP A 150 14.54 -0.08 -8.49
CA TRP A 150 14.78 -0.97 -9.62
C TRP A 150 14.40 -2.41 -9.27
N ALA A 151 14.83 -2.89 -8.10
CA ALA A 151 14.53 -4.25 -7.65
C ALA A 151 13.02 -4.48 -7.53
N ILE A 152 12.29 -3.50 -7.00
CA ILE A 152 10.83 -3.52 -6.91
C ILE A 152 10.17 -3.42 -8.28
N ARG A 153 10.72 -2.72 -9.27
CA ARG A 153 10.15 -2.77 -10.62
C ARG A 153 10.19 -4.19 -11.19
N TYR A 154 11.39 -4.78 -11.20
CA TYR A 154 11.62 -6.01 -11.95
C TYR A 154 11.25 -7.28 -11.19
N HIS A 155 10.97 -7.23 -9.88
CA HIS A 155 10.52 -8.42 -9.14
C HIS A 155 9.21 -8.97 -9.75
N GLN A 156 8.38 -8.08 -10.31
CA GLN A 156 7.14 -8.45 -10.99
C GLN A 156 7.40 -9.37 -12.19
N ALA A 157 8.44 -9.12 -12.98
CA ALA A 157 8.77 -10.00 -14.10
C ALA A 157 9.42 -11.29 -13.58
N LEU A 158 10.40 -11.17 -12.69
CA LEU A 158 11.19 -12.30 -12.19
C LEU A 158 10.35 -13.38 -11.51
N ARG A 159 9.21 -13.05 -10.90
CA ARG A 159 8.32 -14.03 -10.24
C ARG A 159 7.77 -15.11 -11.18
N PHE A 160 7.73 -14.86 -12.48
CA PHE A 160 7.17 -15.79 -13.47
C PHE A 160 8.21 -16.73 -14.08
N PHE A 161 9.51 -16.51 -13.81
CA PHE A 161 10.57 -17.26 -14.46
C PHE A 161 11.46 -17.95 -13.43
N PRO A 162 11.62 -19.28 -13.52
CA PRO A 162 12.46 -20.04 -12.62
C PRO A 162 13.94 -19.65 -12.76
N ASP A 163 14.69 -19.82 -11.68
CA ASP A 163 16.13 -19.69 -11.64
C ASP A 163 16.73 -20.75 -10.71
N ALA A 164 17.18 -21.85 -11.33
CA ALA A 164 17.77 -22.98 -10.63
C ALA A 164 19.08 -22.63 -9.91
N SER A 165 19.79 -21.56 -10.31
CA SER A 165 21.05 -21.18 -9.67
C SER A 165 20.88 -20.69 -8.23
N VAL A 166 19.66 -20.26 -7.89
CA VAL A 166 19.26 -19.78 -6.57
C VAL A 166 18.11 -20.59 -5.97
N GLY A 167 17.76 -21.72 -6.59
CA GLY A 167 16.68 -22.59 -6.13
C GLY A 167 15.29 -21.97 -6.23
N TYR A 168 15.05 -21.06 -7.18
CA TYR A 168 13.74 -20.48 -7.43
C TYR A 168 12.99 -21.28 -8.50
N ASP A 169 12.08 -22.14 -8.09
CA ASP A 169 11.20 -22.86 -9.02
C ASP A 169 9.96 -22.04 -9.38
N TYR A 170 9.31 -22.39 -10.50
CA TYR A 170 8.02 -21.77 -10.84
C TYR A 170 6.97 -22.16 -9.79
N PRO A 171 6.31 -21.20 -9.12
CA PRO A 171 5.40 -21.54 -8.02
C PRO A 171 4.21 -22.40 -8.48
N GLU A 172 4.02 -23.57 -7.87
CA GLU A 172 2.83 -24.42 -8.15
C GLU A 172 1.51 -23.66 -7.94
N ALA A 173 1.51 -22.70 -7.02
CA ALA A 173 0.38 -21.83 -6.77
C ALA A 173 -0.04 -21.05 -8.03
N TYR A 174 0.90 -20.67 -8.89
CA TYR A 174 0.59 -19.88 -10.10
C TYR A 174 -0.09 -20.74 -11.16
N ILE A 175 0.24 -22.03 -11.26
CA ILE A 175 -0.51 -22.98 -12.10
C ILE A 175 -1.97 -23.03 -11.64
N ARG A 176 -2.22 -23.03 -10.32
CA ARG A 176 -3.58 -23.04 -9.77
C ARG A 176 -4.31 -21.70 -9.98
N TYR A 177 -3.61 -20.58 -9.85
CA TYR A 177 -4.22 -19.25 -9.90
C TYR A 177 -4.42 -18.73 -11.32
N PHE A 178 -3.49 -19.01 -12.23
CA PHE A 178 -3.47 -18.45 -13.58
C PHE A 178 -3.75 -19.49 -14.67
N GLY A 179 -3.64 -20.78 -14.35
CA GLY A 179 -3.79 -21.88 -15.29
C GLY A 179 -2.44 -22.36 -15.84
N ALA A 180 -2.38 -23.63 -16.26
CA ALA A 180 -1.16 -24.25 -16.77
C ALA A 180 -0.65 -23.63 -18.09
N ASP A 181 -1.57 -23.05 -18.88
CA ASP A 181 -1.27 -22.44 -20.17
C ASP A 181 -0.99 -20.93 -20.08
N TYR A 182 -0.96 -20.36 -18.86
CA TYR A 182 -0.67 -18.95 -18.69
C TYR A 182 0.77 -18.63 -19.08
N ALA A 183 0.93 -17.65 -19.96
CA ALA A 183 2.20 -17.05 -20.30
C ALA A 183 2.16 -15.55 -19.99
N PRO A 184 3.21 -14.97 -19.41
CA PRO A 184 3.31 -13.53 -19.23
C PRO A 184 3.27 -12.79 -20.58
N GLU A 185 2.73 -11.58 -20.58
CA GLU A 185 2.73 -10.70 -21.75
C GLU A 185 4.15 -10.44 -22.27
N PRO A 186 4.32 -10.12 -23.58
CA PRO A 186 5.64 -9.96 -24.19
C PRO A 186 6.54 -8.94 -23.48
N TYR A 187 5.98 -7.85 -22.96
CA TYR A 187 6.76 -6.84 -22.23
C TYR A 187 7.30 -7.35 -20.89
N VAL A 188 6.56 -8.25 -20.21
CA VAL A 188 7.01 -8.89 -18.96
C VAL A 188 8.17 -9.85 -19.25
N THR A 189 8.09 -10.57 -20.37
CA THR A 189 9.19 -11.45 -20.82
C THR A 189 10.44 -10.64 -21.17
N ALA A 190 10.30 -9.53 -21.89
CA ALA A 190 11.40 -8.62 -22.19
C ALA A 190 12.07 -8.06 -20.93
N ASP A 191 11.26 -7.68 -19.94
CA ASP A 191 11.75 -7.20 -18.64
C ASP A 191 12.52 -8.27 -17.87
N TRP A 192 12.10 -9.54 -17.93
CA TRP A 192 12.87 -10.65 -17.36
C TRP A 192 14.23 -10.83 -18.07
N GLU A 193 14.25 -10.81 -19.40
CA GLU A 193 15.49 -10.93 -20.20
C GLU A 193 16.47 -9.79 -19.92
N TYR A 194 15.95 -8.58 -19.73
CA TYR A 194 16.74 -7.45 -19.31
C TYR A 194 17.26 -7.62 -17.87
N ALA A 195 16.37 -7.90 -16.93
CA ALA A 195 16.68 -7.93 -15.50
C ALA A 195 17.72 -9.00 -15.15
N ARG A 196 17.66 -10.19 -15.78
CA ARG A 196 18.62 -11.28 -15.54
C ARG A 196 20.08 -10.95 -15.90
N ASN A 197 20.30 -9.92 -16.71
CA ASN A 197 21.63 -9.46 -17.13
C ASN A 197 22.06 -8.19 -16.38
N HIS A 198 21.25 -7.68 -15.45
CA HIS A 198 21.50 -6.43 -14.76
C HIS A 198 22.28 -6.63 -13.45
N LYS A 199 23.13 -5.65 -13.09
CA LYS A 199 23.97 -5.70 -11.86
C LYS A 199 23.17 -5.85 -10.56
N TRP A 200 21.90 -5.44 -10.55
CA TRP A 200 20.99 -5.50 -9.40
C TRP A 200 20.03 -6.69 -9.46
N TYR A 201 20.24 -7.63 -10.39
CA TYR A 201 19.43 -8.83 -10.54
C TYR A 201 19.15 -9.53 -9.21
N MET A 202 20.20 -9.74 -8.41
CA MET A 202 20.09 -10.50 -7.17
C MET A 202 19.20 -9.81 -6.14
N THR A 203 19.24 -8.49 -6.02
CA THR A 203 18.35 -7.74 -5.11
C THR A 203 16.88 -7.97 -5.47
N SER A 204 16.54 -7.93 -6.76
CA SER A 204 15.18 -8.22 -7.25
C SER A 204 14.79 -9.69 -7.09
N ARG A 205 15.72 -10.61 -7.36
CA ARG A 205 15.50 -12.05 -7.20
C ARG A 205 15.28 -12.43 -5.74
N LEU A 206 15.99 -11.80 -4.80
CA LEU A 206 15.81 -12.00 -3.36
C LEU A 206 14.43 -11.54 -2.88
N ILE A 207 13.83 -10.50 -3.49
CA ILE A 207 12.42 -10.17 -3.23
C ILE A 207 11.54 -11.39 -3.56
N THR A 208 11.68 -11.97 -4.75
CA THR A 208 10.83 -13.11 -5.16
C THR A 208 11.00 -14.33 -4.26
N LEU A 209 12.22 -14.61 -3.79
CA LEU A 209 12.50 -15.71 -2.87
C LEU A 209 11.85 -15.52 -1.50
N ASN A 210 11.85 -14.29 -0.98
CA ASN A 210 11.25 -13.95 0.31
C ASN A 210 9.73 -13.70 0.21
N ASP A 211 9.21 -13.38 -0.97
CA ASP A 211 7.77 -13.20 -1.27
C ASP A 211 6.99 -14.53 -1.21
N ILE A 212 7.44 -15.59 -1.90
CA ILE A 212 6.69 -16.86 -2.05
C ILE A 212 6.17 -17.43 -0.72
N TYR A 213 6.93 -17.29 0.36
CA TYR A 213 6.62 -17.87 1.68
C TYR A 213 5.96 -16.89 2.65
N SER A 214 5.46 -15.76 2.16
CA SER A 214 4.96 -14.65 2.99
C SER A 214 3.43 -14.59 3.06
N PHE A 215 2.77 -15.75 3.04
CA PHE A 215 1.31 -15.89 3.06
C PHE A 215 0.80 -16.74 4.24
N ASP A 216 1.61 -16.93 5.30
CA ASP A 216 1.15 -17.64 6.50
C ASP A 216 0.10 -16.79 7.24
N PRO A 217 -1.16 -17.25 7.36
CA PRO A 217 -2.22 -16.49 8.02
C PRO A 217 -2.01 -16.36 9.53
N ASN A 218 -1.16 -17.20 10.13
CA ASN A 218 -0.90 -17.22 11.58
C ASN A 218 0.41 -16.51 11.97
N ALA A 219 1.16 -15.99 11.00
CA ALA A 219 2.43 -15.33 11.26
C ALA A 219 2.25 -14.10 12.17
N GLN A 220 3.04 -14.06 13.23
CA GLN A 220 3.16 -12.89 14.09
C GLN A 220 4.19 -11.94 13.49
N VAL A 221 3.73 -10.77 13.08
CA VAL A 221 4.56 -9.73 12.43
C VAL A 221 4.65 -8.50 13.31
N SER A 222 5.80 -7.81 13.27
CA SER A 222 6.01 -6.54 13.96
C SER A 222 6.72 -5.55 13.04
N TRP A 223 6.42 -4.26 13.25
CA TRP A 223 7.14 -3.16 12.61
C TRP A 223 8.48 -2.87 13.27
N ASP A 224 8.68 -3.24 14.54
CA ASP A 224 9.82 -2.81 15.36
C ASP A 224 11.19 -3.03 14.69
N PRO A 225 11.47 -4.18 14.05
CA PRO A 225 12.77 -4.41 13.40
C PRO A 225 13.01 -3.49 12.20
N PHE A 226 11.96 -2.93 11.62
CA PHE A 226 12.01 -2.19 10.35
C PHE A 226 11.95 -0.68 10.53
N ILE A 227 11.55 -0.17 11.70
CA ILE A 227 11.46 1.29 11.97
C ILE A 227 12.81 1.97 11.69
N ASP A 228 13.89 1.41 12.24
CA ASP A 228 15.24 1.95 12.08
C ASP A 228 15.78 1.79 10.66
N ILE A 229 15.45 0.67 9.99
CA ILE A 229 15.84 0.42 8.60
C ILE A 229 15.17 1.45 7.68
N ILE A 230 13.86 1.70 7.86
CA ILE A 230 13.13 2.76 7.16
C ILE A 230 13.79 4.11 7.44
N GLY A 231 14.11 4.43 8.70
CA GLY A 231 14.75 5.69 9.06
C GLY A 231 16.11 5.94 8.39
N ARG A 232 16.86 4.87 8.09
CA ARG A 232 18.16 4.95 7.39
C ARG A 232 18.05 5.00 5.87
N HIS A 233 17.10 4.28 5.29
CA HIS A 233 17.05 4.01 3.84
C HIS A 233 15.87 4.64 3.10
N PHE A 234 14.90 5.20 3.82
CA PHE A 234 13.79 5.95 3.24
C PHE A 234 13.92 7.43 3.60
N LYS A 235 14.14 8.26 2.57
CA LYS A 235 14.27 9.71 2.67
C LYS A 235 12.91 10.35 2.90
N GLN A 236 12.43 10.30 4.13
CA GLN A 236 11.17 10.91 4.54
C GLN A 236 11.19 12.44 4.30
N PRO A 237 10.28 13.00 3.49
CA PRO A 237 10.18 14.45 3.29
C PRO A 237 9.72 15.17 4.56
N LYS A 238 10.24 16.39 4.80
CA LYS A 238 9.90 17.21 5.97
C LYS A 238 8.45 17.69 5.94
N GLU A 239 7.92 17.90 4.75
CA GLU A 239 6.56 18.34 4.45
C GLU A 239 5.54 17.19 4.59
N GLY A 240 6.02 15.93 4.59
CA GLY A 240 5.18 14.74 4.54
C GLY A 240 4.97 14.21 3.12
N LEU A 241 4.80 12.90 3.00
CA LEU A 241 4.61 12.22 1.72
C LEU A 241 3.34 12.76 1.05
N GLY A 242 3.51 13.23 -0.18
CA GLY A 242 2.45 13.87 -0.97
C GLY A 242 2.35 15.38 -0.83
N PHE A 243 3.05 16.00 0.11
CA PHE A 243 3.14 17.46 0.24
C PHE A 243 4.53 18.01 -0.10
N ASP A 244 5.44 17.12 -0.46
CA ASP A 244 6.75 17.44 -1.03
C ASP A 244 6.67 17.79 -2.54
N GLY A 245 7.83 18.19 -3.11
CA GLY A 245 7.98 18.53 -4.52
C GLY A 245 8.40 17.38 -5.45
N SER A 246 8.30 16.12 -5.00
CA SER A 246 8.70 14.96 -5.81
C SER A 246 7.74 14.70 -6.97
N PRO A 247 8.21 14.03 -8.04
CA PRO A 247 7.33 13.64 -9.14
C PRO A 247 6.22 12.67 -8.71
N SER A 248 6.40 11.94 -7.60
CA SER A 248 5.41 10.99 -7.08
C SER A 248 4.42 11.59 -6.08
N ALA A 249 4.56 12.86 -5.69
CA ALA A 249 3.74 13.47 -4.64
C ALA A 249 2.23 13.42 -4.93
N HIS A 250 1.84 13.54 -6.20
CA HIS A 250 0.45 13.43 -6.62
C HIS A 250 -0.13 12.02 -6.43
N MET A 251 0.70 10.98 -6.53
CA MET A 251 0.29 9.59 -6.27
C MET A 251 -0.04 9.42 -4.79
N TRP A 252 0.82 9.90 -3.89
CA TRP A 252 0.55 9.91 -2.44
C TRP A 252 -0.72 10.69 -2.09
N ARG A 253 -0.94 11.87 -2.68
CA ARG A 253 -2.20 12.63 -2.47
C ARG A 253 -3.43 11.90 -2.98
N THR A 254 -3.31 11.14 -4.07
CA THR A 254 -4.40 10.29 -4.58
C THR A 254 -4.76 9.21 -3.57
N ILE A 255 -3.77 8.65 -2.86
CA ILE A 255 -3.98 7.66 -1.80
C ILE A 255 -4.56 8.31 -0.52
N ILE A 256 -4.16 9.54 -0.20
CA ILE A 256 -4.76 10.32 0.90
C ILE A 256 -6.25 10.59 0.59
N TRP A 257 -6.55 11.00 -0.65
CA TRP A 257 -7.85 11.49 -1.10
C TRP A 257 -8.34 10.79 -2.39
N PRO A 258 -8.73 9.51 -2.33
CA PRO A 258 -9.13 8.75 -3.52
C PRO A 258 -10.45 9.22 -4.15
N THR A 259 -11.20 10.06 -3.45
CA THR A 259 -12.56 10.54 -3.77
C THR A 259 -12.66 12.06 -3.88
N LYS A 260 -11.53 12.77 -3.78
CA LYS A 260 -11.48 14.22 -3.99
C LYS A 260 -11.73 14.52 -5.47
N PHE A 261 -12.57 15.52 -5.72
CA PHE A 261 -13.06 15.81 -7.06
C PHE A 261 -11.99 16.37 -8.00
N LEU A 262 -11.20 17.37 -7.54
CA LEU A 262 -10.10 18.01 -8.29
C LEU A 262 -8.94 18.40 -7.36
#